data_AF-A0A705SLT5-F1
#
_entry.id   AF-A0A705SLT5-F1
#
_cell.length_a   1.000
_cell.length_b   1.000
_cell.length_c   1.000
_cell.angle_alpha   90.00
_cell.angle_beta   90.00
_cell.angle_gamma   90.00
#
_symmetry.space_group_name_H-M   'P 1'
#
loop_
_entity.id
_entity.type
_entity.pdbx_description
1 polymer ?
#
loop_
_entity_poly.entity_id
_entity_poly.type
_entity_poly.pdbx_seq_one_letter_code
_entity_poly.pdbx_strand_id
1 'polypeptide(L)'
;MRNQLFMTRYYSSVTKPVLTPLALAIALAPAPGWAENYFNPAFLSDDPSAVADLSTFSRNAQAAGMYRVDVYLNNTFLATRDIAFQAVKTTGKSAPTDDSGLRACLTPEMLKNMGVNTGAFPLLAKAAAGSCPDLASAIPAARTRFDFAQQRLDISIPQAAMVASARGYIPPKYWDEGINALLLN
;
A
#
# COMPACT_ATOMS: atom_id res chain seq x y z
N MET A 1 33.17 44.87 85.02
CA MET A 1 32.68 46.05 84.26
C MET A 1 32.29 45.59 82.85
N ARG A 2 31.10 46.01 82.41
CA ARG A 2 30.53 46.04 81.04
C ARG A 2 31.38 45.45 79.89
N ASN A 3 30.78 44.58 79.08
CA ASN A 3 30.13 45.04 77.85
C ASN A 3 29.26 43.96 77.22
N GLN A 4 28.00 44.31 76.93
CA GLN A 4 27.15 43.55 76.04
C GLN A 4 27.51 43.90 74.60
N LEU A 5 27.63 42.88 73.74
CA LEU A 5 27.66 43.02 72.29
C LEU A 5 26.43 42.31 71.74
N PHE A 6 25.47 43.12 71.31
CA PHE A 6 24.44 42.73 70.35
C PHE A 6 25.14 42.31 69.05
N MET A 7 24.87 41.10 68.56
CA MET A 7 25.25 40.70 67.21
C MET A 7 24.00 40.23 66.45
N THR A 8 23.79 40.93 65.34
CA THR A 8 22.69 40.87 64.40
C THR A 8 22.68 39.54 63.64
N ARG A 9 21.48 39.05 63.31
CA ARG A 9 21.17 37.82 62.56
C ARG A 9 22.00 37.64 61.27
N TYR A 10 22.30 36.40 60.92
CA TYR A 10 22.40 35.95 59.52
C TYR A 10 21.84 34.53 59.39
N TYR A 11 20.63 34.39 58.86
CA TYR A 11 20.08 33.09 58.45
C TYR A 11 20.48 32.90 56.98
N SER A 12 21.48 32.05 56.72
CA SER A 12 21.84 31.66 55.36
C SER A 12 20.86 30.59 54.88
N SER A 13 19.98 30.95 53.95
CA SER A 13 19.15 29.98 53.21
C SER A 13 20.05 29.18 52.27
N VAL A 14 20.43 27.97 52.68
CA VAL A 14 21.09 27.00 51.79
C VAL A 14 20.04 26.47 50.83
N THR A 15 19.97 27.04 49.63
CA THR A 15 19.18 26.50 48.51
C THR A 15 19.82 25.19 48.05
N LYS A 16 19.19 24.05 48.34
CA LYS A 16 19.66 22.73 47.86
C LYS A 16 19.48 22.66 46.33
N PRO A 17 20.54 22.38 45.54
CA PRO A 17 20.43 22.28 44.09
C PRO A 17 19.82 20.92 43.74
N VAL A 18 18.49 20.82 43.73
CA VAL A 18 17.77 19.61 43.29
C VAL A 18 17.79 19.45 41.76
N LEU A 19 18.30 20.45 41.03
CA LEU A 19 18.36 20.49 39.56
C LEU A 19 19.56 19.73 38.95
N THR A 20 20.62 19.45 39.70
CA THR A 20 21.83 18.79 39.18
C THR A 20 21.70 17.29 38.88
N PRO A 21 20.97 16.44 39.66
CA PRO A 21 20.86 15.01 39.33
C PRO A 21 19.99 14.73 38.11
N LEU A 22 19.02 15.61 37.81
CA LEU A 22 18.11 15.42 36.68
C LEU A 22 18.79 15.69 35.33
N ALA A 23 19.68 16.69 35.27
CA ALA A 23 20.46 16.99 34.06
C ALA A 23 21.42 15.85 33.69
N LEU A 24 21.99 15.17 34.69
CA LEU A 24 22.87 14.03 34.48
C LEU A 24 22.11 12.81 33.94
N ALA A 25 20.87 12.58 34.40
CA ALA A 25 20.04 11.48 33.92
C ALA A 25 19.63 11.62 32.44
N ILE A 26 19.42 12.85 31.96
CA ILE A 26 19.10 13.12 30.54
C ILE A 26 20.34 12.93 29.65
N ALA A 27 21.53 13.29 30.14
CA ALA A 27 22.78 13.11 29.40
C ALA A 27 23.21 11.65 29.24
N LEU A 28 22.77 10.75 30.13
CA LEU A 28 23.02 9.30 30.03
C LEU A 28 21.93 8.53 29.27
N ALA A 29 20.88 9.20 28.78
CA ALA A 29 19.88 8.52 27.97
C ALA A 29 20.52 8.07 26.64
N PRO A 30 20.47 6.78 26.29
CA PRO A 30 20.99 6.32 25.01
C PRO A 30 20.21 7.00 23.89
N ALA A 31 20.91 7.64 22.96
CA ALA A 31 20.28 8.19 21.78
C ALA A 31 19.62 7.05 20.99
N PRO A 32 18.38 7.22 20.50
CA PRO A 32 17.78 6.26 19.60
C PRO A 32 18.66 6.16 18.34
N GLY A 33 19.24 4.98 18.10
CA GLY A 33 19.97 4.68 16.88
C GLY A 33 18.99 4.42 15.74
N TRP A 34 19.14 5.12 14.63
CA TRP A 34 18.38 4.85 13.42
C TRP A 34 19.22 3.93 12.55
N ALA A 35 18.88 2.65 12.54
CA ALA A 35 19.46 1.68 11.62
C ALA A 35 18.48 1.46 10.45
N GLU A 36 18.94 1.73 9.23
CA GLU A 36 18.25 1.34 8.01
C GLU A 36 18.83 0.01 7.52
N ASN A 37 18.02 -0.83 6.87
CA ASN A 37 18.55 -2.05 6.27
C ASN A 37 19.51 -1.67 5.12
N TYR A 38 20.66 -2.31 5.06
CA TYR A 38 21.66 -2.07 4.01
C TYR A 38 21.92 -3.34 3.21
N PHE A 39 21.90 -3.21 1.89
CA PHE A 39 22.21 -4.29 0.96
C PHE A 39 23.53 -4.00 0.26
N ASN A 40 24.50 -4.90 0.42
CA ASN A 40 25.80 -4.77 -0.24
C ASN A 40 25.67 -5.20 -1.72
N PRO A 41 25.89 -4.29 -2.70
CA PRO A 41 25.75 -4.62 -4.12
C PRO A 41 26.74 -5.70 -4.60
N ALA A 42 27.87 -5.89 -3.90
CA ALA A 42 28.86 -6.92 -4.25
C ALA A 42 28.32 -8.36 -4.15
N PHE A 43 27.16 -8.58 -3.52
CA PHE A 43 26.51 -9.90 -3.51
C PHE A 43 25.68 -10.18 -4.77
N LEU A 44 25.43 -9.19 -5.60
CA LEU A 44 24.62 -9.33 -6.83
C LEU A 44 25.48 -9.35 -8.10
N SER A 45 26.68 -8.77 -8.06
CA SER A 45 27.59 -8.66 -9.20
C SER A 45 29.02 -8.41 -8.73
N ASP A 46 29.98 -8.93 -9.49
CA ASP A 46 31.41 -8.62 -9.33
C ASP A 46 31.75 -7.18 -9.76
N ASP A 47 30.87 -6.54 -10.53
CA ASP A 47 30.91 -5.11 -10.86
C ASP A 47 29.78 -4.37 -10.11
N PRO A 48 30.09 -3.67 -9.00
CA PRO A 48 29.10 -2.91 -8.24
C PRO A 48 28.46 -1.76 -9.02
N SER A 49 29.12 -1.25 -10.07
CA SER A 49 28.59 -0.17 -10.90
C SER A 49 27.51 -0.66 -11.88
N ALA A 50 27.44 -1.96 -12.13
CA ALA A 50 26.40 -2.62 -12.92
C ALA A 50 25.14 -2.95 -12.11
N VAL A 51 25.18 -2.82 -10.77
CA VAL A 51 24.05 -3.13 -9.88
C VAL A 51 23.09 -1.94 -9.83
N ALA A 52 21.80 -2.20 -10.06
CA ALA A 52 20.75 -1.20 -9.93
C ALA A 52 20.62 -0.69 -8.49
N ASP A 53 20.00 0.48 -8.32
CA ASP A 53 19.78 1.06 -6.99
C ASP A 53 18.97 0.11 -6.07
N LEU A 54 19.58 -0.27 -4.94
CA LEU A 54 19.00 -1.19 -3.95
C LEU A 54 18.22 -0.47 -2.84
N SER A 55 18.17 0.87 -2.86
CA SER A 55 17.53 1.69 -1.82
C SER A 55 16.07 1.33 -1.55
N THR A 56 15.37 0.81 -2.55
CA THR A 56 13.97 0.37 -2.43
C THR A 56 13.83 -0.82 -1.48
N PHE A 57 14.77 -1.78 -1.53
CA PHE A 57 14.72 -3.00 -0.73
C PHE A 57 15.01 -2.74 0.75
N SER A 58 15.79 -1.69 1.05
CA SER A 58 16.07 -1.23 2.42
C SER A 58 14.82 -0.95 3.26
N ARG A 59 13.69 -0.68 2.59
CA ARG A 59 12.40 -0.33 3.20
C ARG A 59 11.36 -1.46 3.10
N ASN A 60 11.80 -2.69 2.84
CA ASN A 60 10.95 -3.86 2.57
C ASN A 60 10.05 -3.74 1.32
N ALA A 61 10.26 -2.71 0.50
CA ALA A 61 9.54 -2.54 -0.75
C ALA A 61 10.16 -3.37 -1.87
N GLN A 62 9.42 -3.51 -2.96
CA GLN A 62 9.76 -4.32 -4.13
C GLN A 62 9.99 -3.43 -5.36
N ALA A 63 10.75 -3.94 -6.33
CA ALA A 63 10.99 -3.22 -7.57
C ALA A 63 9.71 -3.15 -8.43
N ALA A 64 9.52 -2.06 -9.15
CA ALA A 64 8.46 -1.99 -10.16
C ALA A 64 8.78 -2.93 -11.33
N GLY A 65 7.77 -3.55 -11.92
CA GLY A 65 7.99 -4.54 -12.98
C GLY A 65 6.76 -5.36 -13.34
N MET A 66 6.97 -6.33 -14.24
CA MET A 66 5.96 -7.33 -14.60
C MET A 66 6.10 -8.54 -13.69
N TYR A 67 5.01 -8.93 -13.04
CA TYR A 67 4.97 -10.11 -12.17
C TYR A 67 3.86 -11.05 -12.59
N ARG A 68 4.18 -12.35 -12.66
CA ARG A 68 3.23 -13.43 -12.91
C ARG A 68 2.54 -13.76 -11.59
N VAL A 69 1.26 -13.39 -11.47
CA VAL A 69 0.53 -13.48 -10.20
C VAL A 69 -0.77 -14.28 -10.34
N ASP A 70 -1.17 -14.92 -9.24
CA ASP A 70 -2.52 -15.43 -9.05
C ASP A 70 -3.45 -14.28 -8.67
N VAL A 71 -4.43 -14.01 -9.52
CA VAL A 71 -5.39 -12.93 -9.34
C VAL A 71 -6.64 -13.47 -8.66
N TYR A 72 -6.97 -12.90 -7.49
CA TYR A 72 -8.19 -13.16 -6.76
C TYR A 72 -9.08 -11.92 -6.79
N LEU A 73 -10.36 -12.11 -7.11
CA LEU A 73 -11.39 -11.07 -7.06
C LEU A 73 -12.40 -11.42 -5.98
N ASN A 74 -12.58 -10.55 -4.99
CA ASN A 74 -13.50 -10.77 -3.86
C ASN A 74 -13.32 -12.17 -3.25
N ASN A 75 -12.05 -12.53 -2.97
CA ASN A 75 -11.61 -13.82 -2.43
C ASN A 75 -11.82 -15.05 -3.34
N THR A 76 -12.22 -14.87 -4.59
CA THR A 76 -12.38 -15.96 -5.58
C THR A 76 -11.22 -15.95 -6.56
N PHE A 77 -10.58 -17.10 -6.77
CA PHE A 77 -9.55 -17.23 -7.80
C PHE A 77 -10.15 -16.93 -9.18
N LEU A 78 -9.48 -16.06 -9.93
CA LEU A 78 -9.91 -15.67 -11.27
C LEU A 78 -9.00 -16.26 -12.34
N ALA A 79 -7.69 -16.02 -12.24
CA ALA A 79 -6.69 -16.48 -13.19
C ALA A 79 -5.28 -16.22 -12.68
N THR A 80 -4.31 -16.99 -13.17
CA THR A 80 -2.89 -16.62 -13.12
C THR A 80 -2.54 -15.83 -14.38
N ARG A 81 -1.87 -14.67 -14.26
CA ARG A 81 -1.44 -13.86 -15.42
C ARG A 81 -0.34 -12.86 -15.05
N ASP A 82 0.33 -12.32 -16.06
CA ASP A 82 1.29 -11.23 -15.89
C ASP A 82 0.54 -9.91 -15.64
N ILE A 83 0.93 -9.19 -14.59
CA ILE A 83 0.41 -7.87 -14.22
C ILE A 83 1.60 -6.92 -14.06
N ALA A 84 1.47 -5.71 -14.62
CA ALA A 84 2.44 -4.65 -14.39
C ALA A 84 2.22 -4.02 -13.01
N PHE A 85 3.28 -3.80 -12.27
CA PHE A 85 3.26 -3.14 -10.96
C PHE A 85 4.10 -1.87 -11.00
N GLN A 86 3.54 -0.78 -10.51
CA GLN A 86 4.18 0.53 -10.50
C GLN A 86 4.52 0.93 -9.06
N ALA A 87 5.72 1.47 -8.85
CA ALA A 87 6.12 2.00 -7.56
C ALA A 87 5.24 3.20 -7.17
N VAL A 88 4.73 3.20 -5.95
CA VAL A 88 3.90 4.29 -5.43
C VAL A 88 4.72 5.10 -4.42
N LYS A 89 4.95 6.37 -4.74
CA LYS A 89 5.61 7.33 -3.82
C LYS A 89 4.62 8.06 -2.91
N THR A 90 3.32 7.87 -3.10
CA THR A 90 2.28 8.71 -2.48
C THR A 90 1.78 8.14 -1.16
N THR A 91 1.75 8.99 -0.14
CA THR A 91 0.97 8.78 1.10
C THR A 91 -0.50 9.13 0.86
N GLY A 92 -1.45 8.35 1.38
CA GLY A 92 -2.89 8.67 1.32
C GLY A 92 -3.76 7.50 0.87
N LYS A 93 -4.97 7.77 0.34
CA LYS A 93 -5.93 6.74 -0.12
C LYS A 93 -5.40 5.83 -1.23
N SER A 94 -4.40 6.31 -1.97
CA SER A 94 -3.74 5.59 -3.07
C SER A 94 -2.47 4.86 -2.63
N ALA A 95 -2.11 4.91 -1.34
CA ALA A 95 -0.99 4.15 -0.83
C ALA A 95 -1.30 2.65 -0.89
N PRO A 96 -0.31 1.80 -1.20
CA PRO A 96 -0.46 0.35 -1.11
C PRO A 96 -0.97 -0.04 0.28
N THR A 97 -1.84 -1.04 0.33
CA THR A 97 -2.33 -1.59 1.61
C THR A 97 -1.43 -2.70 2.14
N ASP A 98 -0.27 -2.88 1.50
CA ASP A 98 0.74 -3.90 1.74
C ASP A 98 2.14 -3.26 1.73
N ASP A 99 3.10 -4.11 2.07
CA ASP A 99 4.51 -3.83 2.29
C ASP A 99 5.28 -3.64 0.97
N SER A 100 4.68 -3.98 -0.18
CA SER A 100 5.40 -4.07 -1.44
C SER A 100 5.83 -2.70 -1.97
N GLY A 101 5.16 -1.61 -1.57
CA GLY A 101 5.37 -0.30 -2.16
C GLY A 101 4.90 -0.21 -3.62
N LEU A 102 4.18 -1.22 -4.10
CA LEU A 102 3.72 -1.35 -5.48
C LEU A 102 2.21 -1.24 -5.58
N ARG A 103 1.74 -0.83 -6.76
CA ARG A 103 0.33 -0.89 -7.15
C ARG A 103 0.20 -1.60 -8.48
N ALA A 104 -0.73 -2.54 -8.53
CA ALA A 104 -1.10 -3.22 -9.77
C ALA A 104 -1.67 -2.22 -10.78
N CYS A 105 -1.16 -2.24 -12.00
CA CYS A 105 -1.78 -1.58 -13.12
C CYS A 105 -3.00 -2.38 -13.57
N LEU A 106 -4.18 -1.92 -13.16
CA LEU A 106 -5.46 -2.51 -13.57
C LEU A 106 -6.10 -1.60 -14.60
N THR A 107 -6.06 -2.01 -15.88
CA THR A 107 -6.68 -1.24 -16.95
C THR A 107 -8.21 -1.31 -16.87
N PRO A 108 -8.94 -0.32 -17.41
CA PRO A 108 -10.40 -0.39 -17.49
C PRO A 108 -10.91 -1.66 -18.20
N GLU A 109 -10.17 -2.16 -19.20
CA GLU A 109 -10.51 -3.41 -19.89
C GLU A 109 -10.35 -4.63 -18.97
N MET A 110 -9.25 -4.72 -18.22
CA MET A 110 -9.07 -5.78 -17.23
C MET A 110 -10.20 -5.78 -16.20
N LEU A 111 -10.54 -4.61 -15.65
CA LEU A 111 -11.63 -4.46 -14.68
C LEU A 111 -12.99 -4.85 -15.29
N LYS A 112 -13.26 -4.47 -16.54
CA LYS A 112 -14.48 -4.89 -17.25
C LYS A 112 -14.55 -6.40 -17.41
N ASN A 113 -13.44 -7.05 -17.75
CA ASN A 113 -13.35 -8.51 -17.86
C ASN A 113 -13.46 -9.23 -16.51
N MET A 114 -13.17 -8.53 -15.41
CA MET A 114 -13.43 -8.96 -14.04
C MET A 114 -14.91 -8.77 -13.61
N GLY A 115 -15.75 -8.21 -14.47
CA GLY A 115 -17.16 -7.95 -14.15
C GLY A 115 -17.42 -6.63 -13.43
N VAL A 116 -16.46 -5.70 -13.43
CA VAL A 116 -16.64 -4.35 -12.86
C VAL A 116 -17.41 -3.47 -13.84
N ASN A 117 -18.38 -2.70 -13.35
CA ASN A 117 -19.14 -1.73 -14.13
C ASN A 117 -18.33 -0.44 -14.33
N THR A 118 -17.31 -0.50 -15.19
CA THR A 118 -16.39 0.62 -15.44
C THR A 118 -17.08 1.86 -16.02
N GLY A 119 -18.21 1.69 -16.72
CA GLY A 119 -19.02 2.79 -17.25
C GLY A 119 -19.70 3.64 -16.17
N ALA A 120 -19.94 3.10 -14.98
CA ALA A 120 -20.53 3.83 -13.87
C ALA A 120 -19.54 4.77 -13.15
N PHE A 121 -18.23 4.64 -13.40
CA PHE A 121 -17.19 5.39 -12.70
C PHE A 121 -16.45 6.31 -13.68
N PRO A 122 -16.63 7.65 -13.60
CA PRO A 122 -16.07 8.59 -14.59
C PRO A 122 -14.56 8.48 -14.78
N LEU A 123 -13.80 8.21 -13.71
CA LEU A 123 -12.34 8.04 -13.77
C LEU A 123 -11.92 6.80 -14.59
N LEU A 124 -12.74 5.76 -14.64
CA LEU A 124 -12.50 4.56 -15.46
C LEU A 124 -13.06 4.72 -16.86
N ALA A 125 -14.25 5.32 -17.00
CA ALA A 125 -14.91 5.51 -18.28
C ALA A 125 -14.15 6.47 -19.21
N LYS A 126 -13.45 7.47 -18.65
CA LYS A 126 -12.66 8.45 -19.42
C LYS A 126 -11.16 8.11 -19.48
N ALA A 127 -10.74 7.01 -18.87
CA ALA A 127 -9.35 6.60 -18.88
C ALA A 127 -8.92 6.18 -20.29
N ALA A 128 -7.72 6.60 -20.70
CA ALA A 128 -7.15 6.17 -21.97
C ALA A 128 -6.93 4.66 -22.00
N ALA A 129 -7.01 4.05 -23.18
CA ALA A 129 -6.69 2.63 -23.35
C ALA A 129 -5.25 2.35 -22.85
N GLY A 130 -5.10 1.27 -22.08
CA GLY A 130 -3.81 0.91 -21.48
C GLY A 130 -3.38 1.75 -20.27
N SER A 131 -4.11 2.80 -19.90
CA SER A 131 -3.81 3.55 -18.66
C SER A 131 -4.22 2.77 -17.41
N CYS A 132 -3.57 3.11 -16.29
CA CYS A 132 -3.71 2.45 -14.99
C CYS A 132 -4.26 3.44 -13.96
N PRO A 133 -5.55 3.83 -14.02
CA PRO A 133 -6.13 4.74 -13.05
C PRO A 133 -6.08 4.14 -11.64
N ASP A 134 -5.97 5.00 -10.63
CA ASP A 134 -5.95 4.56 -9.24
C ASP A 134 -7.30 3.96 -8.83
N LEU A 135 -7.33 2.65 -8.58
CA LEU A 135 -8.57 1.92 -8.30
C LEU A 135 -9.30 2.47 -7.06
N ALA A 136 -8.56 2.77 -5.99
CA ALA A 136 -9.13 3.28 -4.74
C ALA A 136 -9.75 4.69 -4.88
N SER A 137 -9.22 5.50 -5.81
CA SER A 137 -9.80 6.80 -6.17
C SER A 137 -10.96 6.67 -7.15
N ALA A 138 -10.92 5.67 -8.04
CA ALA A 138 -11.92 5.44 -9.05
C ALA A 138 -13.21 4.80 -8.49
N ILE A 139 -13.07 3.85 -7.57
CA ILE A 139 -14.18 3.10 -6.97
C ILE A 139 -14.09 3.22 -5.45
N PRO A 140 -15.03 3.91 -4.79
CA PRO A 140 -15.05 4.01 -3.32
C PRO A 140 -15.04 2.63 -2.67
N ALA A 141 -14.23 2.45 -1.63
CA ALA A 141 -14.06 1.18 -0.91
C ALA A 141 -13.48 0.01 -1.72
N ALA A 142 -13.03 0.23 -2.97
CA ALA A 142 -12.20 -0.75 -3.66
C ALA A 142 -10.76 -0.73 -3.11
N ARG A 143 -10.13 -1.90 -3.06
CA ARG A 143 -8.76 -2.08 -2.57
C ARG A 143 -8.02 -3.15 -3.35
N THR A 144 -6.70 -3.02 -3.43
CA THR A 144 -5.79 -4.04 -3.94
C THR A 144 -4.74 -4.34 -2.88
N ARG A 145 -4.39 -5.62 -2.73
CA ARG A 145 -3.29 -6.08 -1.89
C ARG A 145 -2.42 -7.04 -2.69
N PHE A 146 -1.13 -6.79 -2.74
CA PHE A 146 -0.16 -7.67 -3.38
C PHE A 146 0.67 -8.40 -2.32
N ASP A 147 0.44 -9.71 -2.20
CA ASP A 147 1.33 -10.60 -1.47
C ASP A 147 2.47 -11.03 -2.41
N PHE A 148 3.60 -10.34 -2.29
CA PHE A 148 4.78 -10.58 -3.13
C PHE A 148 5.37 -11.98 -2.88
N ALA A 149 5.37 -12.46 -1.64
CA ALA A 149 5.96 -13.76 -1.30
C ALA A 149 5.17 -14.92 -1.95
N GLN A 150 3.84 -14.78 -2.00
CA GLN A 150 2.96 -15.78 -2.61
C GLN A 150 2.68 -15.51 -4.09
N GLN A 151 3.19 -14.42 -4.67
CA GLN A 151 2.83 -13.94 -6.01
C GLN A 151 1.30 -13.88 -6.20
N ARG A 152 0.60 -13.30 -5.23
CA ARG A 152 -0.86 -13.26 -5.19
C ARG A 152 -1.38 -11.83 -5.15
N LEU A 153 -2.29 -11.50 -6.06
CA LEU A 153 -2.97 -10.20 -6.12
C LEU A 153 -4.43 -10.36 -5.69
N ASP A 154 -4.77 -9.84 -4.51
CA ASP A 154 -6.15 -9.74 -4.04
C ASP A 154 -6.78 -8.39 -4.45
N ILE A 155 -7.90 -8.46 -5.15
CA ILE A 155 -8.68 -7.32 -5.61
C ILE A 155 -10.05 -7.38 -4.92
N SER A 156 -10.38 -6.34 -4.15
CA SER A 156 -11.68 -6.20 -3.48
C SER A 156 -12.47 -5.09 -4.15
N ILE A 157 -13.64 -5.43 -4.71
CA ILE A 157 -14.56 -4.52 -5.38
C ILE A 157 -15.94 -4.61 -4.71
N PRO A 158 -16.54 -3.49 -4.26
CA PRO A 158 -17.90 -3.48 -3.74
C PRO A 158 -18.90 -4.02 -4.77
N GLN A 159 -19.89 -4.80 -4.32
CA GLN A 159 -20.90 -5.35 -5.22
C GLN A 159 -21.69 -4.27 -6.00
N ALA A 160 -21.88 -3.08 -5.43
CA ALA A 160 -22.51 -1.95 -6.12
C ALA A 160 -21.70 -1.44 -7.34
N ALA A 161 -20.40 -1.77 -7.40
CA ALA A 161 -19.52 -1.43 -8.52
C ALA A 161 -19.39 -2.57 -9.55
N MET A 162 -20.01 -3.73 -9.29
CA MET A 162 -20.02 -4.87 -10.21
C MET A 162 -21.18 -4.74 -11.21
N VAL A 163 -21.03 -5.35 -12.38
CA VAL A 163 -22.14 -5.51 -13.32
C VAL A 163 -23.19 -6.42 -12.66
N ALA A 164 -24.42 -5.90 -12.53
CA ALA A 164 -25.53 -6.66 -11.99
C ALA A 164 -25.80 -7.86 -12.91
N SER A 165 -25.62 -9.06 -12.38
CA SER A 165 -26.16 -10.29 -12.97
C SER A 165 -27.33 -10.72 -12.10
N ALA A 166 -28.54 -10.78 -12.67
CA ALA A 166 -29.64 -11.42 -11.98
C ALA A 166 -29.28 -12.89 -11.75
N ARG A 167 -29.67 -13.47 -10.61
CA ARG A 167 -29.43 -14.88 -10.35
C ARG A 167 -30.13 -15.70 -11.44
N GLY A 168 -29.38 -16.50 -12.20
CA GLY A 168 -29.89 -17.24 -13.36
C GLY A 168 -29.86 -16.47 -14.70
N TYR A 169 -29.26 -15.27 -14.74
CA TYR A 169 -29.08 -14.53 -15.99
C TYR A 169 -28.11 -15.25 -16.94
N ILE A 170 -28.58 -15.52 -18.15
CA ILE A 170 -27.77 -16.07 -19.24
C ILE A 170 -27.52 -14.94 -20.25
N PRO A 171 -26.25 -14.55 -20.49
CA PRO A 171 -25.93 -13.55 -21.50
C PRO A 171 -26.50 -13.91 -22.90
N PRO A 172 -27.02 -12.93 -23.67
CA PRO A 172 -27.59 -13.17 -25.00
C PRO A 172 -26.69 -13.90 -25.99
N LYS A 173 -25.37 -13.76 -25.85
CA LYS A 173 -24.38 -14.49 -26.67
C LYS A 173 -24.45 -16.02 -26.53
N TYR A 174 -25.11 -16.53 -25.48
CA TYR A 174 -25.36 -17.96 -25.26
C TYR A 174 -26.79 -18.36 -25.61
N TRP A 175 -27.62 -17.43 -26.11
CA TRP A 175 -28.95 -17.76 -26.55
C TRP A 175 -28.86 -18.44 -27.90
N ASP A 176 -29.58 -19.56 -28.03
CA ASP A 176 -29.79 -20.23 -29.30
C ASP A 176 -31.14 -19.74 -29.85
N GLU A 177 -31.11 -19.08 -31.00
CA GLU A 177 -32.32 -18.63 -31.71
C GLU A 177 -33.09 -19.82 -32.33
N GLY A 178 -32.52 -21.03 -32.25
CA GLY A 178 -33.05 -22.23 -32.86
C GLY A 178 -32.82 -22.24 -34.37
N ILE A 179 -33.55 -23.14 -35.03
CA ILE A 179 -33.54 -23.27 -36.49
C ILE A 179 -34.91 -22.93 -37.06
N ASN A 180 -34.94 -22.40 -38.28
CA ASN A 180 -36.20 -22.14 -38.98
C ASN A 180 -36.96 -23.45 -39.21
N ALA A 181 -38.19 -23.55 -38.71
CA ALA A 181 -39.05 -24.72 -38.87
C ALA A 181 -40.51 -24.33 -39.15
N LEU A 182 -41.18 -25.15 -39.97
CA LEU A 182 -42.62 -25.08 -40.21
C LEU A 182 -43.32 -26.15 -39.37
N LEU A 183 -44.35 -25.77 -38.62
CA LEU A 183 -45.16 -26.67 -37.79
C LEU A 183 -46.59 -26.77 -38.37
N LEU A 184 -47.13 -27.98 -38.47
CA LEU A 184 -48.53 -28.27 -38.84
C LEU A 184 -49.14 -29.18 -37.77
N ASN A 185 -50.32 -28.82 -37.25
CA ASN A 185 -51.12 -29.59 -36.27
C ASN A 185 -52.41 -30.06 -36.94
#